data_AF-A0A396I758-F1
#
_entry.id   AF-A0A396I758-F1
#
_cell.length_a   1.000
_cell.length_b   1.000
_cell.length_c   1.000
_cell.angle_alpha   90.00
_cell.angle_beta   90.00
_cell.angle_gamma   90.00
#
_symmetry.space_group_name_H-M   'P 1'
#
loop_
_entity.id
_entity.type
_entity.pdbx_description
1 polymer ?
#
loop_
_entity_poly.entity_id
_entity_poly.type
_entity_poly.pdbx_seq_one_letter_code
_entity_poly.pdbx_strand_id
1 'polypeptide(L)'
;MYKSSAPSFTIDELIQSDAVPRLVEFLVIDDFPQRQFFAAWILAYIAGGTSENTKLRSPSVAVRHEASWALGNVACDSPSCRDLVLSHGAMIPLLSHLNELTDISMLRVATRTLSNFCMGKPQPLFEQLTPALPTLERLIFFQ
;
A
#
# COMPACT_ATOMS: atom_id res chain seq x y z
N MET A 1 -15.06 -14.05 -2.31
CA MET A 1 -15.60 -12.67 -2.36
C MET A 1 -15.68 -12.14 -0.94
N TYR A 2 -14.74 -11.31 -0.51
CA TYR A 2 -14.90 -10.46 0.68
C TYR A 2 -14.61 -9.03 0.21
N LYS A 3 -15.67 -8.24 0.03
CA LYS A 3 -15.56 -6.78 -0.13
C LYS A 3 -15.28 -6.23 1.26
N SER A 4 -14.09 -5.69 1.48
CA SER A 4 -13.77 -5.00 2.72
C SER A 4 -13.47 -3.54 2.38
N SER A 5 -14.53 -2.76 2.22
CA SER A 5 -14.50 -1.30 2.10
C SER A 5 -13.69 -0.70 3.25
N ALA A 6 -12.45 -0.29 2.97
CA ALA A 6 -11.59 0.40 3.91
C ALA A 6 -11.72 1.92 3.71
N PRO A 7 -11.96 2.68 4.78
CA PRO A 7 -12.16 4.13 4.67
C PRO A 7 -10.83 4.85 4.35
N SER A 8 -10.90 5.89 3.50
CA SER A 8 -9.79 6.75 3.11
C SER A 8 -9.49 7.77 4.20
N PHE A 9 -8.31 7.69 4.85
CA PHE A 9 -7.87 8.68 5.84
C PHE A 9 -6.37 8.94 5.71
N THR A 10 -5.94 10.17 6.00
CA THR A 10 -4.52 10.49 6.23
C THR A 10 -4.12 10.23 7.68
N ILE A 11 -2.82 9.99 7.94
CA ILE A 11 -2.30 9.78 9.32
C ILE A 11 -2.62 10.98 10.21
N ASP A 12 -2.49 12.20 9.68
CA ASP A 12 -2.78 13.42 10.42
C ASP A 12 -4.27 13.56 10.74
N GLU A 13 -5.17 13.17 9.82
CA GLU A 13 -6.62 13.11 10.09
C GLU A 13 -6.97 12.05 11.13
N LEU A 14 -6.30 10.88 11.13
CA LEU A 14 -6.54 9.81 12.12
C LEU A 14 -6.09 10.20 13.53
N ILE A 15 -4.96 10.94 13.62
CA ILE A 15 -4.46 11.47 14.88
C ILE A 15 -5.33 12.64 15.35
N GLN A 16 -5.77 13.52 14.44
CA GLN A 16 -6.63 14.68 14.76
C GLN A 16 -8.08 14.29 15.08
N SER A 17 -8.58 13.17 14.56
CA SER A 17 -9.96 12.69 14.78
C SER A 17 -10.15 11.86 16.04
N ASP A 18 -9.10 11.71 16.88
CA ASP A 18 -9.11 10.83 18.06
C ASP A 18 -9.56 9.39 17.73
N ALA A 19 -9.18 8.90 16.54
CA ALA A 19 -9.55 7.57 16.07
C ALA A 19 -8.75 6.47 16.78
N VAL A 20 -7.60 6.81 17.38
CA VAL A 20 -6.66 5.87 18.02
C VAL A 20 -7.31 5.10 19.18
N PRO A 21 -7.98 5.73 20.17
CA PRO A 21 -8.72 5.00 21.20
C PRO A 21 -9.76 4.03 20.64
N ARG A 22 -10.48 4.42 19.59
CA ARG A 22 -11.55 3.61 18.99
C ARG A 22 -10.99 2.41 18.21
N LEU A 23 -9.84 2.58 17.55
CA LEU A 23 -9.11 1.49 16.91
C LEU A 23 -8.57 0.50 17.96
N VAL A 24 -8.11 0.99 19.12
CA VAL A 24 -7.68 0.11 20.23
C VAL A 24 -8.85 -0.70 20.78
N GLU A 25 -10.04 -0.11 20.91
CA GLU A 25 -11.25 -0.86 21.30
C GLU A 25 -11.62 -1.95 20.29
N PHE A 26 -11.45 -1.68 18.99
CA PHE A 26 -11.69 -2.69 17.94
C PHE A 26 -10.72 -3.87 17.98
N LEU A 27 -9.60 -3.79 18.72
CA LEU A 27 -8.72 -4.93 18.95
C LEU A 27 -9.29 -5.93 19.97
N VAL A 28 -10.11 -5.45 20.90
CA VAL A 28 -10.62 -6.25 22.03
C VAL A 28 -11.93 -6.97 21.69
N ILE A 29 -12.57 -6.61 20.57
CA ILE A 29 -13.87 -7.17 20.16
C ILE A 29 -13.63 -8.32 19.16
N ASP A 30 -13.77 -9.56 19.63
CA ASP A 30 -13.51 -10.80 18.87
C ASP A 30 -14.57 -11.14 17.80
N ASP A 31 -15.71 -10.44 17.82
CA ASP A 31 -16.83 -10.74 16.93
C ASP A 31 -16.56 -10.44 15.44
N PHE A 32 -15.50 -9.68 15.12
CA PHE A 32 -15.16 -9.27 13.76
C PHE A 32 -13.65 -9.29 13.47
N PRO A 33 -13.08 -10.45 13.13
CA PRO A 33 -11.64 -10.61 12.87
C PRO A 33 -11.07 -9.66 11.80
N GLN A 34 -11.90 -9.27 10.82
CA GLN A 34 -11.50 -8.30 9.79
C GLN A 34 -11.33 -6.89 10.37
N ARG A 35 -12.20 -6.47 11.29
CA ARG A 35 -12.10 -5.15 11.94
C ARG A 35 -10.89 -5.09 12.88
N GLN A 36 -10.62 -6.16 13.62
CA GLN A 36 -9.41 -6.30 14.42
C GLN A 36 -8.15 -6.19 13.55
N PHE A 37 -8.12 -6.87 12.40
CA PHE A 37 -7.00 -6.79 11.46
C PHE A 37 -6.76 -5.35 10.97
N PHE A 38 -7.80 -4.66 10.50
CA PHE A 38 -7.66 -3.27 10.04
C PHE A 38 -7.27 -2.32 11.17
N ALA A 39 -7.84 -2.50 12.36
CA ALA A 39 -7.48 -1.70 13.52
C ALA A 39 -6.01 -1.89 13.93
N ALA A 40 -5.55 -3.14 13.98
CA ALA A 40 -4.17 -3.47 14.29
C ALA A 40 -3.21 -2.90 13.23
N TRP A 41 -3.59 -3.00 11.96
CA TRP A 41 -2.81 -2.51 10.85
C TRP A 41 -2.69 -0.98 10.86
N ILE A 42 -3.80 -0.26 11.08
CA ILE A 42 -3.81 1.21 11.18
C ILE A 42 -3.01 1.67 12.41
N LEU A 43 -3.12 0.98 13.55
CA LEU A 43 -2.33 1.31 14.74
C LEU A 43 -0.83 1.07 14.52
N ALA A 44 -0.44 -0.02 13.86
CA ALA A 44 0.94 -0.29 13.46
C ALA A 44 1.48 0.72 12.44
N TYR A 45 0.58 1.29 11.63
CA TYR A 45 0.88 2.32 10.66
C TYR A 45 1.10 3.69 11.34
N ILE A 46 0.23 4.08 12.28
CA ILE A 46 0.38 5.29 13.11
C ILE A 46 1.63 5.20 14.00
N ALA A 47 1.85 4.07 14.68
CA ALA A 47 3.05 3.82 15.49
C ALA A 47 4.34 3.76 14.66
N GLY A 48 4.21 3.58 13.34
CA GLY A 48 5.32 3.47 12.40
C GLY A 48 6.07 4.78 12.12
N GLY A 49 5.51 5.94 12.49
CA GLY A 49 6.12 7.25 12.28
C GLY A 49 6.22 7.66 10.81
N THR A 50 6.07 8.97 10.59
CA THR A 50 6.12 9.68 9.31
C THR A 50 7.08 9.07 8.27
N SER A 51 6.52 8.89 7.07
CA SER A 51 7.08 8.40 5.79
C SER A 51 7.02 6.88 5.57
N GLU A 52 5.86 6.39 5.12
CA GLU A 52 5.73 5.06 4.50
C GLU A 52 6.71 4.82 3.35
N ASN A 53 7.08 5.89 2.63
CA ASN A 53 8.15 5.85 1.63
C ASN A 53 9.48 5.36 2.22
N THR A 54 9.73 5.58 3.51
CA THR A 54 10.94 5.10 4.20
C THR A 54 10.88 3.59 4.44
N LYS A 55 9.70 3.00 4.66
CA LYS A 55 9.55 1.54 4.78
C LYS A 55 9.78 0.84 3.44
N LEU A 56 9.32 1.43 2.32
CA LEU A 56 9.68 0.96 0.97
C LEU A 56 11.19 1.10 0.69
N ARG A 57 11.88 2.05 1.33
CA ARG A 57 13.34 2.23 1.20
C ARG A 57 14.15 1.53 2.29
N SER A 58 13.52 0.70 3.12
CA SER A 58 14.19 -0.01 4.21
C SER A 58 15.33 -0.89 3.69
N PRO A 59 16.47 -1.02 4.39
CA PRO A 59 17.51 -1.98 4.00
C PRO A 59 17.02 -3.43 4.09
N SER A 60 16.01 -3.72 4.92
CA SER A 60 15.46 -5.07 5.09
C SER A 60 14.48 -5.42 3.97
N VAL A 61 14.77 -6.50 3.22
CA VAL A 61 13.89 -7.05 2.18
C VAL A 61 12.51 -7.40 2.74
N ALA A 62 12.46 -7.99 3.94
CA ALA A 62 11.21 -8.37 4.58
C ALA A 62 10.32 -7.15 4.88
N VAL A 63 10.91 -6.04 5.33
CA VAL A 63 10.16 -4.79 5.59
C VAL A 63 9.64 -4.18 4.28
N ARG A 64 10.46 -4.18 3.22
CA ARG A 64 10.03 -3.69 1.90
C ARG A 64 8.89 -4.54 1.31
N HIS A 65 8.97 -5.87 1.51
CA HIS A 65 7.94 -6.82 1.10
C HIS A 65 6.61 -6.52 1.79
N GLU A 66 6.59 -6.47 3.11
CA GLU A 66 5.37 -6.18 3.88
C GLU A 66 4.80 -4.81 3.56
N ALA A 67 5.65 -3.79 3.43
CA ALA A 67 5.22 -2.45 3.04
C ALA A 67 4.59 -2.43 1.64
N SER A 68 5.23 -3.09 0.66
CA SER A 68 4.70 -3.17 -0.72
C SER A 68 3.38 -3.93 -0.76
N TRP A 69 3.28 -5.04 -0.04
CA TRP A 69 2.06 -5.85 0.05
C TRP A 69 0.91 -5.07 0.66
N ALA A 70 1.17 -4.37 1.77
CA ALA A 70 0.16 -3.61 2.48
C ALA A 70 -0.36 -2.43 1.66
N LEU A 71 0.54 -1.67 1.01
CA LEU A 71 0.15 -0.59 0.08
C LEU A 71 -0.64 -1.09 -1.11
N GLY A 72 -0.31 -2.28 -1.62
CA GLY A 72 -1.08 -2.93 -2.68
C GLY A 72 -2.50 -3.25 -2.26
N ASN A 73 -2.71 -3.71 -1.03
CA ASN A 73 -4.06 -3.97 -0.52
C ASN A 73 -4.85 -2.67 -0.31
N VAL A 74 -4.22 -1.60 0.18
CA VAL A 74 -4.87 -0.27 0.32
C VAL A 74 -5.27 0.28 -1.05
N ALA A 75 -4.38 0.27 -2.03
CA ALA A 75 -4.68 0.76 -3.37
C ALA A 75 -5.73 -0.09 -4.10
N CYS A 76 -5.87 -1.37 -3.75
CA CYS A 76 -6.88 -2.26 -4.33
C CYS A 76 -8.30 -1.96 -3.82
N ASP A 77 -8.44 -1.32 -2.67
CA ASP A 77 -9.74 -1.18 -2.02
C ASP A 77 -10.67 -0.20 -2.76
N SER A 78 -10.14 0.97 -3.13
CA SER A 78 -10.90 1.97 -3.87
C SER A 78 -10.00 2.89 -4.73
N PRO A 79 -10.54 3.52 -5.79
CA PRO A 79 -9.81 4.52 -6.56
C PRO A 79 -9.28 5.68 -5.70
N SER A 80 -10.04 6.10 -4.68
CA SER A 80 -9.59 7.15 -3.75
C SER A 80 -8.39 6.72 -2.92
N CYS A 81 -8.39 5.48 -2.40
CA CYS A 81 -7.25 4.91 -1.66
C CYS A 81 -6.02 4.75 -2.56
N ARG A 82 -6.21 4.31 -3.81
CA ARG A 82 -5.15 4.26 -4.82
C ARG A 82 -4.53 5.63 -5.06
N ASP A 83 -5.34 6.64 -5.33
CA ASP A 83 -4.86 7.99 -5.65
C ASP A 83 -4.16 8.63 -4.44
N LEU A 84 -4.60 8.31 -3.22
CA LEU A 84 -3.92 8.69 -1.98
C LEU A 84 -2.53 8.05 -1.86
N VAL A 85 -2.41 6.75 -2.10
CA VAL A 85 -1.11 6.05 -2.07
C VAL A 85 -0.17 6.61 -3.14
N LEU A 86 -0.69 6.91 -4.33
CA LEU A 86 0.07 7.53 -5.42
C LEU A 86 0.49 8.97 -5.11
N SER A 87 -0.38 9.78 -4.49
CA SER A 87 -0.07 11.16 -4.11
C SER A 87 1.01 11.26 -3.03
N HIS A 88 1.10 10.24 -2.18
CA HIS A 88 2.19 10.09 -1.21
C HIS A 88 3.50 9.61 -1.85
N GLY A 89 3.56 9.42 -3.18
CA GLY A 89 4.81 9.12 -3.88
C GLY A 89 5.25 7.66 -3.78
N ALA A 90 4.36 6.73 -3.48
CA ALA A 90 4.67 5.31 -3.34
C ALA A 90 5.14 4.64 -4.66
N MET A 91 4.85 5.25 -5.81
CA MET A 91 5.20 4.72 -7.13
C MET A 91 6.72 4.53 -7.29
N ILE A 92 7.51 5.59 -7.09
CA ILE A 92 8.95 5.54 -7.36
C ILE A 92 9.70 4.51 -6.49
N PRO A 93 9.48 4.45 -5.16
CA PRO A 93 10.09 3.42 -4.33
C PRO A 93 9.66 2.01 -4.74
N LEU A 94 8.38 1.79 -5.08
CA LEU A 94 7.89 0.48 -5.53
C LEU A 94 8.60 0.00 -6.81
N LEU A 95 8.74 0.89 -7.80
CA LEU A 95 9.42 0.58 -9.07
C LEU A 95 10.89 0.20 -8.86
N SER A 96 11.55 0.75 -7.83
CA SER A 96 12.93 0.38 -7.50
C SER A 96 13.08 -1.10 -7.12
N HIS A 97 12.01 -1.77 -6.72
CA HIS A 97 11.99 -3.20 -6.39
C HIS A 97 11.74 -4.11 -7.60
N LEU A 98 11.42 -3.53 -8.77
CA LEU A 98 11.17 -4.27 -10.00
C LEU A 98 12.45 -4.28 -10.84
N ASN A 99 13.46 -4.98 -10.35
CA ASN A 99 14.76 -5.13 -11.00
C ASN A 99 15.23 -6.59 -11.02
N GLU A 100 16.22 -6.87 -11.87
CA GLU A 100 16.77 -8.21 -12.16
C GLU A 100 17.48 -8.85 -10.95
N LEU A 101 17.89 -8.04 -9.98
CA LEU A 101 18.60 -8.47 -8.78
C LEU A 101 17.64 -8.77 -7.62
N THR A 102 16.33 -8.58 -7.82
CA THR A 102 15.33 -8.74 -6.77
C THR A 102 14.78 -10.17 -6.77
N ASP A 103 14.62 -10.72 -5.57
CA ASP A 103 14.06 -12.06 -5.38
C ASP A 103 12.62 -12.17 -5.94
N ILE A 104 12.27 -13.37 -6.43
CA ILE A 104 10.97 -13.66 -7.05
C ILE A 104 9.80 -13.35 -6.13
N SER A 105 9.94 -13.58 -4.82
CA SER A 105 8.89 -13.25 -3.84
C SER A 105 8.57 -11.76 -3.83
N MET A 106 9.62 -10.93 -3.78
CA MET A 106 9.48 -9.48 -3.78
C MET A 106 8.98 -8.96 -5.15
N LEU A 107 9.46 -9.53 -6.26
CA LEU A 107 8.97 -9.21 -7.60
C LEU A 107 7.47 -9.45 -7.73
N ARG A 108 6.96 -10.60 -7.24
CA ARG A 108 5.52 -10.93 -7.28
C ARG A 108 4.69 -9.92 -6.51
N VAL A 109 5.13 -9.54 -5.30
CA VAL A 109 4.41 -8.55 -4.49
C VAL A 109 4.46 -7.18 -5.14
N ALA A 110 5.62 -6.71 -5.56
CA ALA A 110 5.75 -5.40 -6.19
C ALA A 110 4.94 -5.30 -7.50
N THR A 111 4.93 -6.37 -8.30
CA THR A 111 4.14 -6.44 -9.55
C THR A 111 2.65 -6.44 -9.26
N ARG A 112 2.19 -7.19 -8.23
CA ARG A 112 0.79 -7.16 -7.80
C ARG A 112 0.38 -5.77 -7.32
N THR A 113 1.21 -5.12 -6.52
CA THR A 113 0.96 -3.76 -6.03
C THR A 113 0.92 -2.74 -7.16
N LEU A 114 1.84 -2.85 -8.14
CA LEU A 114 1.84 -2.01 -9.33
C LEU A 114 0.57 -2.21 -10.15
N SER A 115 0.10 -3.44 -10.30
CA SER A 115 -1.16 -3.74 -10.97
C SER A 115 -2.34 -3.04 -10.28
N ASN A 116 -2.38 -3.08 -8.94
CA ASN A 116 -3.41 -2.39 -8.17
C ASN A 116 -3.34 -0.86 -8.32
N PHE A 117 -2.14 -0.29 -8.49
CA PHE A 117 -1.96 1.15 -8.76
C PHE A 117 -2.51 1.56 -10.13
N CYS A 118 -2.57 0.64 -11.09
CA CYS A 118 -3.07 0.91 -12.44
C CYS A 118 -4.57 0.58 -12.61
N MET A 119 -5.21 -0.05 -11.62
CA MET A 119 -6.60 -0.50 -11.71
C MET A 119 -7.60 0.53 -11.19
N GLY A 120 -8.88 0.33 -11.52
CA GLY A 120 -10.01 1.10 -10.99
C GLY A 120 -10.61 2.11 -11.98
N LYS A 121 -11.85 2.53 -11.70
CA LYS A 121 -12.55 3.62 -12.39
C LYS A 121 -13.00 4.66 -11.36
N PRO A 122 -12.71 5.96 -11.54
CA PRO A 122 -11.95 6.55 -12.65
C PRO A 122 -10.49 6.08 -12.70
N GLN A 123 -9.91 6.11 -13.90
CA GLN A 123 -8.50 5.77 -14.11
C GLN A 123 -7.62 6.74 -13.30
N PRO A 124 -6.46 6.27 -12.78
CA PRO A 124 -5.51 7.17 -12.13
C PRO A 124 -4.98 8.19 -13.14
N LEU A 125 -4.45 9.30 -12.64
CA LEU A 125 -3.86 10.33 -13.51
C LEU A 125 -2.69 9.73 -14.28
N PHE A 126 -2.69 9.93 -15.60
CA PHE A 126 -1.65 9.39 -16.48
C PHE A 126 -0.25 9.81 -16.06
N GLU A 127 -0.09 11.04 -15.55
CA GLU A 127 1.17 11.56 -15.01
C GLU A 127 1.72 10.73 -13.84
N GLN A 128 0.84 10.20 -12.98
CA GLN A 128 1.24 9.35 -11.85
C GLN A 128 1.66 7.95 -12.29
N LEU A 129 1.15 7.46 -13.43
CA LEU A 129 1.49 6.17 -14.02
C LEU A 129 2.68 6.23 -14.98
N THR A 130 3.00 7.41 -15.51
CA THR A 130 4.10 7.60 -16.48
C THR A 130 5.43 6.97 -16.02
N PRO A 131 5.84 7.08 -14.74
CA PRO A 131 7.07 6.45 -14.26
C PRO A 131 7.09 4.92 -14.36
N ALA A 132 5.93 4.26 -14.37
CA ALA A 132 5.83 2.81 -14.43
C ALA A 132 6.07 2.24 -15.84
N LEU A 133 5.89 3.04 -16.89
CA LEU A 133 5.94 2.56 -18.29
C LEU A 133 7.28 1.87 -18.65
N PRO A 134 8.46 2.44 -18.34
CA PRO A 134 9.73 1.77 -18.65
C PRO A 134 9.93 0.47 -17.86
N THR A 135 9.34 0.40 -16.65
CA THR A 135 9.44 -0.80 -15.81
C THR A 135 8.54 -1.91 -16.36
N LEU A 136 7.32 -1.56 -16.80
CA LEU A 136 6.40 -2.50 -17.43
C LEU A 136 6.97 -3.06 -18.74
N GLU A 137 7.60 -2.20 -19.56
CA GLU A 137 8.32 -2.64 -20.76
C GLU A 137 9.33 -3.74 -20.41
N ARG A 138 10.22 -3.47 -19.45
CA ARG A 138 11.24 -4.44 -19.02
C ARG A 138 10.62 -5.73 -18.49
N LEU A 139 9.56 -5.66 -17.69
CA LEU A 139 8.88 -6.84 -17.13
C LEU A 139 8.20 -7.71 -18.19
N ILE A 140 7.76 -7.14 -19.32
CA ILE A 140 7.14 -7.90 -20.41
C ILE A 140 8.21 -8.59 -21.28
N PHE A 141 9.36 -7.95 -21.47
CA PHE A 141 10.47 -8.51 -22.26
C PHE A 141 11.40 -9.42 -21.45
N PHE A 142 11.27 -9.44 -20.12
CA PHE A 142 11.90 -10.44 -19.25
C PHE A 142 11.16 -11.78 -19.35
N GLN A 143 11.64 -12.66 -20.25
CA GLN A 143 11.31 -14.10 -20.29
C GLN A 143 12.52 -14.93 -19.87
#